data_AF-A0A3C2CKJ4-F1
#
_entry.id   AF-A0A3C2CKJ4-F1
#
_cell.length_a   1.000
_cell.length_b   1.000
_cell.length_c   1.000
_cell.angle_alpha   90.00
_cell.angle_beta   90.00
_cell.angle_gamma   90.00
#
_symmetry.space_group_name_H-M   'P 1'
#
loop_
_entity.id
_entity.type
_entity.pdbx_description
1 polymer ?
#
loop_
_entity_poly.entity_id
_entity_poly.type
_entity_poly.pdbx_seq_one_letter_code
_entity_poly.pdbx_strand_id
1 'polypeptide(L)'
;MISFLKLNVKTKVLEKLIEVKVLSLVSAFSVFLSCFFVLWVINPDGVLFKLSTPTGGDLGAHVWGPAFLRDELLPNLRLSGWAPDWYAGFPAYHFYMVVPMLFIVVLNVGLVLPLLILTIGLVSFVVFKLVTQKPKHWRSAFFFAVCLLLLIIPFHYGLAFKLVAAVGLILMPFAGWKMGRLAGLPEPTPALLGASTLAFIFDRSFNIMGGNLMSTMAGEFAFTLAIAFCLVYIGLLIKGVETGEKRAAAALFLALTGLCHLLVVFFALIVSFVALSTRISRASVRWVAEVGLLSGLVSAFWVIPFWWYRSHLNDMGWEKLTSYSSYLWSRDHLAADFLTNDPPLQLAIVLAAVGAVLSLIFRRRLGVVLSISVVVLALAFIYLPEG
;
A
#
# COMPACT_ATOMS: atom_id res chain seq x y z
N MET A 1 -24.80 -48.80 14.47
CA MET A 1 -25.03 -47.78 13.41
C MET A 1 -24.69 -46.35 13.87
N ILE A 2 -25.21 -45.86 15.01
CA ILE A 2 -24.97 -44.47 15.50
C ILE A 2 -23.49 -44.19 15.86
N SER A 3 -22.77 -45.19 16.42
CA SER A 3 -21.34 -45.06 16.75
C SER A 3 -20.46 -44.87 15.50
N PHE A 4 -20.75 -45.62 14.43
CA PHE A 4 -20.00 -45.56 13.16
C PHE A 4 -20.22 -44.22 12.41
N LEU A 5 -21.45 -43.69 12.43
CA LEU A 5 -21.78 -42.35 11.91
C LEU A 5 -21.06 -41.23 12.69
N LYS A 6 -21.00 -41.31 14.03
CA LYS A 6 -20.26 -40.33 14.86
C LYS A 6 -18.75 -40.37 14.61
N LEU A 7 -18.18 -41.56 14.39
CA LEU A 7 -16.76 -41.72 14.09
C LEU A 7 -16.42 -41.08 12.73
N ASN A 8 -17.22 -41.37 11.70
CA ASN A 8 -17.02 -40.85 10.34
C ASN A 8 -17.15 -39.31 10.27
N VAL A 9 -18.09 -38.71 11.01
CA VAL A 9 -18.21 -37.25 11.12
C VAL A 9 -16.99 -36.64 11.80
N LYS A 10 -16.47 -37.24 12.89
CA LYS A 10 -15.25 -36.76 13.56
C LYS A 10 -14.03 -36.81 12.64
N THR A 11 -13.87 -37.89 11.86
CA THR A 11 -12.76 -38.03 10.90
C THR A 11 -12.81 -36.97 9.81
N LYS A 12 -13.98 -36.74 9.18
CA LYS A 12 -14.15 -35.69 8.16
C LYS A 12 -13.90 -34.28 8.70
N VAL A 13 -14.32 -33.99 9.93
CA VAL A 13 -14.04 -32.70 10.58
C VAL A 13 -12.55 -32.54 10.82
N LEU A 14 -11.85 -33.59 11.26
CA LEU A 14 -10.41 -33.57 11.49
C LEU A 14 -9.63 -33.37 10.19
N GLU A 15 -10.00 -34.08 9.11
CA GLU A 15 -9.43 -33.91 7.77
C GLU A 15 -9.59 -32.47 7.27
N LYS A 16 -10.80 -31.90 7.39
CA LYS A 16 -11.07 -30.51 7.01
C LYS A 16 -10.23 -29.52 7.83
N LEU A 17 -10.06 -29.77 9.12
CA LEU A 17 -9.23 -28.94 9.99
C LEU A 17 -7.75 -29.01 9.61
N ILE A 18 -7.25 -30.18 9.24
CA ILE A 18 -5.88 -30.38 8.75
C ILE A 18 -5.70 -29.65 7.42
N GLU A 19 -6.62 -29.84 6.46
CA GLU A 19 -6.62 -29.18 5.16
C GLU A 19 -6.55 -27.64 5.31
N VAL A 20 -7.41 -27.06 6.14
CA VAL A 20 -7.42 -25.60 6.40
C VAL A 20 -6.11 -25.13 7.03
N LYS A 21 -5.55 -25.89 7.96
CA LYS A 21 -4.25 -25.56 8.58
C LYS A 21 -3.11 -25.61 7.57
N VAL A 22 -3.06 -26.66 6.75
CA VAL A 22 -2.04 -26.84 5.70
C VAL A 22 -2.13 -25.70 4.69
N LEU A 23 -3.33 -25.40 4.18
CA LEU A 23 -3.54 -24.29 3.24
C LEU A 23 -3.15 -22.93 3.86
N SER A 24 -3.46 -22.71 5.15
CA SER A 24 -3.03 -21.48 5.83
C SER A 24 -1.51 -21.40 6.01
N LEU A 25 -0.82 -22.53 6.21
CA LEU A 25 0.65 -22.58 6.29
C LEU A 25 1.28 -22.32 4.93
N VAL A 26 0.77 -22.93 3.86
CA VAL A 26 1.19 -22.68 2.48
C VAL A 26 1.00 -21.21 2.13
N SER A 27 -0.12 -20.61 2.53
CA SER A 27 -0.41 -19.19 2.33
C SER A 27 0.61 -18.30 3.05
N ALA A 28 0.88 -18.57 4.32
CA ALA A 28 1.89 -17.83 5.09
C ALA A 28 3.30 -17.98 4.50
N PHE A 29 3.68 -19.19 4.09
CA PHE A 29 4.97 -19.48 3.50
C PHE A 29 5.14 -18.79 2.14
N SER A 30 4.11 -18.82 1.28
CA SER A 30 4.12 -18.14 -0.02
C SER A 30 4.28 -16.63 0.13
N VAL A 31 3.59 -16.01 1.09
CA VAL A 31 3.74 -14.57 1.38
C VAL A 31 5.12 -14.27 1.92
N PHE A 32 5.62 -15.05 2.89
CA PHE A 32 6.97 -14.90 3.41
C PHE A 32 8.02 -14.99 2.31
N LEU A 33 7.94 -16.02 1.47
CA LEU A 33 8.86 -16.22 0.36
C LEU A 33 8.80 -15.06 -0.64
N SER A 34 7.60 -14.55 -0.95
CA SER A 34 7.44 -13.42 -1.87
C SER A 34 8.03 -12.13 -1.30
N CYS A 35 7.75 -11.80 -0.03
CA CYS A 35 8.36 -10.64 0.64
C CYS A 35 9.88 -10.78 0.76
N PHE A 36 10.36 -11.98 1.12
CA PHE A 36 11.78 -12.27 1.23
C PHE A 36 12.49 -12.18 -0.12
N PHE A 37 11.88 -12.68 -1.18
CA PHE A 37 12.41 -12.59 -2.54
C PHE A 37 12.59 -11.13 -2.96
N VAL A 38 11.59 -10.28 -2.72
CA VAL A 38 11.72 -8.84 -2.99
C VAL A 38 12.86 -8.24 -2.17
N LEU A 39 12.92 -8.49 -0.85
CA LEU A 39 14.00 -8.00 0.01
C LEU A 39 15.38 -8.44 -0.48
N TRP A 40 15.50 -9.71 -0.90
CA TRP A 40 16.75 -10.27 -1.41
C TRP A 40 17.21 -9.56 -2.69
N VAL A 41 16.30 -9.34 -3.64
CA VAL A 41 16.63 -8.68 -4.92
C VAL A 41 17.04 -7.22 -4.72
N ILE A 42 16.36 -6.48 -3.84
CA ILE A 42 16.63 -5.04 -3.64
C ILE A 42 17.78 -4.76 -2.66
N ASN A 43 18.39 -5.80 -2.09
CA ASN A 43 19.45 -5.67 -1.09
C ASN A 43 20.77 -6.38 -1.50
N PRO A 44 21.28 -6.16 -2.72
CA PRO A 44 22.56 -6.73 -3.11
C PRO A 44 23.66 -6.25 -2.15
N ASP A 45 24.53 -7.17 -1.73
CA ASP A 45 25.63 -6.93 -0.80
C ASP A 45 25.23 -6.22 0.52
N GLY A 46 23.97 -6.37 0.93
CA GLY A 46 23.45 -5.72 2.13
C GLY A 46 23.35 -4.19 2.02
N VAL A 47 23.24 -3.62 0.81
CA VAL A 47 23.24 -2.18 0.57
C VAL A 47 22.16 -1.41 1.34
N LEU A 48 20.99 -2.00 1.61
CA LEU A 48 19.94 -1.38 2.43
C LEU A 48 20.41 -1.09 3.85
N PHE A 49 21.31 -1.92 4.39
CA PHE A 49 21.80 -1.81 5.76
C PHE A 49 23.07 -0.97 5.91
N LYS A 50 23.68 -0.53 4.79
CA LYS A 50 24.81 0.40 4.81
C LYS A 50 24.36 1.77 5.34
N LEU A 51 25.25 2.54 5.93
CA LEU A 51 24.91 3.87 6.47
C LEU A 51 24.82 4.96 5.38
N SER A 52 25.24 4.67 4.15
CA SER A 52 25.13 5.61 3.03
C SER A 52 23.68 6.02 2.74
N THR A 53 23.51 7.26 2.28
CA THR A 53 22.25 7.73 1.70
C THR A 53 21.99 7.01 0.37
N PRO A 54 20.72 6.89 -0.06
CA PRO A 54 20.42 6.39 -1.40
C PRO A 54 20.93 7.35 -2.48
N THR A 55 21.07 6.83 -3.68
CA THR A 55 21.43 7.55 -4.91
C THR A 55 20.62 6.97 -6.07
N GLY A 56 20.74 7.58 -7.25
CA GLY A 56 19.99 7.21 -8.47
C GLY A 56 18.75 8.07 -8.67
N GLY A 57 18.51 8.49 -9.92
CA GLY A 57 17.38 9.32 -10.33
C GLY A 57 17.08 10.48 -9.37
N ASP A 58 15.79 10.72 -9.13
CA ASP A 58 15.30 11.71 -8.16
C ASP A 58 15.32 11.17 -6.72
N LEU A 59 15.51 9.86 -6.52
CA LEU A 59 15.63 9.25 -5.19
C LEU A 59 16.76 9.90 -4.37
N GLY A 60 17.88 10.22 -5.02
CA GLY A 60 18.98 10.96 -4.38
C GLY A 60 18.60 12.39 -3.98
N ALA A 61 17.74 13.06 -4.75
CA ALA A 61 17.26 14.41 -4.45
C ALA A 61 16.30 14.42 -3.25
N HIS A 62 15.52 13.35 -3.07
CA HIS A 62 14.61 13.24 -1.93
C HIS A 62 15.31 13.20 -0.56
N VAL A 63 16.61 12.93 -0.51
CA VAL A 63 17.40 12.95 0.75
C VAL A 63 17.39 14.32 1.43
N TRP A 64 17.16 15.41 0.70
CA TRP A 64 17.00 16.74 1.29
C TRP A 64 15.69 16.87 2.08
N GLY A 65 14.58 16.34 1.57
CA GLY A 65 13.24 16.60 2.08
C GLY A 65 13.05 16.26 3.56
N PRO A 66 13.29 15.00 4.00
CA PRO A 66 13.10 14.63 5.40
C PRO A 66 14.04 15.40 6.34
N ALA A 67 15.25 15.76 5.90
CA ALA A 67 16.17 16.58 6.68
C ALA A 67 15.60 17.99 6.90
N PHE A 68 15.13 18.67 5.85
CA PHE A 68 14.46 19.97 5.97
C PHE A 68 13.21 19.90 6.84
N LEU A 69 12.42 18.84 6.70
CA LEU A 69 11.24 18.60 7.54
C LEU A 69 11.62 18.47 9.02
N ARG A 70 12.68 17.71 9.32
CA ARG A 70 13.20 17.48 10.68
C ARG A 70 13.77 18.74 11.31
N ASP A 71 14.59 19.47 10.57
CA ASP A 71 15.44 20.53 11.12
C ASP A 71 14.76 21.90 11.11
N GLU A 72 13.89 22.17 10.14
CA GLU A 72 13.33 23.52 9.92
C GLU A 72 11.82 23.58 10.16
N LEU A 73 11.05 22.57 9.74
CA LEU A 73 9.59 22.61 9.78
C LEU A 73 9.00 22.09 11.10
N LEU A 74 9.35 20.85 11.49
CA LEU A 74 8.79 20.20 12.66
C LEU A 74 9.08 20.93 13.99
N PRO A 75 10.28 21.53 14.22
CA PRO A 75 10.53 22.33 15.42
C PRO A 75 9.59 23.54 15.55
N ASN A 76 9.09 24.03 14.42
CA ASN A 76 8.15 25.14 14.33
C ASN A 76 6.69 24.67 14.20
N LEU A 77 6.41 23.38 14.45
CA LEU A 77 5.08 22.76 14.35
C LEU A 77 4.45 22.89 12.95
N ARG A 78 5.28 22.85 11.90
CA ARG A 78 4.86 22.95 10.50
C ARG A 78 5.09 21.64 9.76
N LEU A 79 4.28 21.42 8.74
CA LEU A 79 4.41 20.29 7.79
C LEU A 79 4.69 20.76 6.34
N SER A 80 4.69 22.07 6.12
CA SER A 80 5.04 22.72 4.87
C SER A 80 5.63 24.10 5.16
N GLY A 81 6.40 24.66 4.22
CA GLY A 81 7.02 25.97 4.39
C GLY A 81 7.77 26.45 3.15
N TRP A 82 8.43 27.59 3.25
CA TRP A 82 9.34 28.11 2.22
C TRP A 82 10.77 27.68 2.52
N ALA A 83 11.42 27.05 1.56
CA ALA A 83 12.81 26.64 1.64
C ALA A 83 13.68 27.60 0.82
N PRO A 84 14.74 28.21 1.39
CA PRO A 84 15.62 29.13 0.66
C PRO A 84 16.72 28.42 -0.16
N ASP A 85 16.74 27.08 -0.19
CA ASP A 85 17.87 26.28 -0.69
C ASP A 85 18.13 26.38 -2.21
N TRP A 86 17.08 26.49 -3.03
CA TRP A 86 17.20 26.50 -4.49
C TRP A 86 16.65 27.79 -5.11
N TYR A 87 17.44 28.43 -5.96
CA TYR A 87 17.10 29.69 -6.64
C TYR A 87 16.63 30.78 -5.66
N ALA A 88 15.42 31.33 -5.83
CA ALA A 88 14.82 32.28 -4.89
C ALA A 88 14.10 31.59 -3.70
N GLY A 89 14.13 30.26 -3.68
CA GLY A 89 13.40 29.38 -2.79
C GLY A 89 12.17 28.74 -3.44
N PHE A 90 11.54 27.82 -2.72
CA PHE A 90 10.38 27.07 -3.21
C PHE A 90 9.45 26.61 -2.07
N PRO A 91 8.16 26.34 -2.36
CA PRO A 91 7.17 25.95 -1.35
C PRO A 91 7.26 24.45 -1.01
N ALA A 92 8.21 24.08 -0.15
CA ALA A 92 8.39 22.72 0.35
C ALA A 92 7.10 22.11 0.93
N TYR A 93 6.77 20.88 0.49
CA TYR A 93 5.61 20.07 0.95
C TYR A 93 4.22 20.66 0.75
N HIS A 94 4.07 21.74 -0.04
CA HIS A 94 2.75 22.24 -0.42
C HIS A 94 2.08 21.34 -1.46
N PHE A 95 2.88 20.83 -2.40
CA PHE A 95 2.40 20.00 -3.52
C PHE A 95 2.98 18.58 -3.53
N TYR A 96 3.81 18.25 -2.52
CA TYR A 96 4.41 16.94 -2.37
C TYR A 96 3.87 16.22 -1.12
N MET A 97 3.78 14.90 -1.20
CA MET A 97 3.23 14.04 -0.15
C MET A 97 4.17 14.00 1.06
N VAL A 98 3.69 14.50 2.21
CA VAL A 98 4.53 14.68 3.41
C VAL A 98 4.67 13.39 4.25
N VAL A 99 3.68 12.48 4.20
CA VAL A 99 3.65 11.30 5.08
C VAL A 99 4.80 10.32 4.84
N PRO A 100 5.20 9.98 3.60
CA PRO A 100 6.39 9.16 3.37
C PRO A 100 7.65 9.76 3.99
N MET A 101 7.81 11.09 3.93
CA MET A 101 8.96 11.77 4.52
C MET A 101 8.89 11.79 6.05
N LEU A 102 7.70 11.95 6.63
CA LEU A 102 7.50 11.80 8.07
C LEU A 102 7.87 10.42 8.57
N PHE A 103 7.59 9.35 7.83
CA PHE A 103 8.05 8.01 8.21
C PHE A 103 9.58 7.93 8.29
N ILE A 104 10.29 8.59 7.37
CA ILE A 104 11.76 8.66 7.39
C ILE A 104 12.24 9.43 8.63
N VAL A 105 11.64 10.59 8.92
CA VAL A 105 12.00 11.39 10.10
C VAL A 105 11.75 10.63 11.39
N VAL A 106 10.59 9.98 11.52
CA VAL A 106 10.24 9.19 12.71
C VAL A 106 11.25 8.06 12.94
N LEU A 107 11.67 7.35 11.89
CA LEU A 107 12.71 6.32 12.03
C LEU A 107 14.09 6.94 12.32
N ASN A 108 14.43 8.07 11.72
CA ASN A 108 15.74 8.69 11.89
C ASN A 108 15.93 9.26 13.30
N VAL A 109 14.96 10.03 13.79
CA VAL A 109 15.04 10.69 15.09
C VAL A 109 14.64 9.74 16.22
N GLY A 110 13.83 8.73 15.93
CA GLY A 110 13.13 7.96 16.94
C GLY A 110 12.05 8.81 17.63
N LEU A 111 11.46 8.27 18.70
CA LEU A 111 10.49 9.00 19.50
C LEU A 111 11.19 9.97 20.46
N VAL A 112 10.94 11.27 20.28
CA VAL A 112 11.38 12.34 21.21
C VAL A 112 10.35 12.59 22.31
N LEU A 113 10.75 13.25 23.39
CA LEU A 113 9.84 13.68 24.47
C LEU A 113 8.79 14.68 23.91
N PRO A 114 7.48 14.59 24.25
CA PRO A 114 6.83 13.66 25.18
C PRO A 114 6.31 12.36 24.54
N LEU A 115 6.37 12.22 23.21
CA LEU A 115 5.88 11.04 22.48
C LEU A 115 6.57 9.75 22.93
N LEU A 116 7.84 9.84 23.32
CA LEU A 116 8.57 8.74 23.94
C LEU A 116 7.89 8.23 25.22
N ILE A 117 7.54 9.13 26.15
CA ILE A 117 6.89 8.77 27.42
C ILE A 117 5.51 8.15 27.14
N LEU A 118 4.74 8.76 26.24
CA LEU A 118 3.42 8.23 25.86
C LEU A 118 3.54 6.84 25.24
N THR A 119 4.55 6.61 24.41
CA THR A 119 4.77 5.32 23.75
C THR A 119 5.27 4.27 24.72
N ILE A 120 6.21 4.60 25.61
CA ILE A 120 6.64 3.71 26.69
C ILE A 120 5.46 3.36 27.59
N GLY A 121 4.61 4.34 27.94
CA GLY A 121 3.39 4.12 28.70
C GLY A 121 2.41 3.19 27.98
N LEU A 122 2.19 3.39 26.67
CA LEU A 122 1.33 2.55 25.85
C LEU A 122 1.88 1.12 25.72
N VAL A 123 3.17 0.96 25.44
CA VAL A 123 3.86 -0.35 25.38
C VAL A 123 3.74 -1.05 26.72
N SER A 124 4.01 -0.35 27.83
CA SER A 124 3.92 -0.89 29.19
C SER A 124 2.49 -1.33 29.50
N PHE A 125 1.48 -0.54 29.12
CA PHE A 125 0.08 -0.90 29.27
C PHE A 125 -0.30 -2.12 28.42
N VAL A 126 0.15 -2.19 27.18
CA VAL A 126 -0.08 -3.35 26.29
C VAL A 126 0.57 -4.59 26.87
N VAL A 127 1.84 -4.53 27.29
CA VAL A 127 2.56 -5.64 27.92
C VAL A 127 1.89 -6.06 29.23
N PHE A 128 1.50 -5.12 30.08
CA PHE A 128 0.75 -5.40 31.31
C PHE A 128 -0.55 -6.15 31.00
N LYS A 129 -1.33 -5.68 30.02
CA LYS A 129 -2.56 -6.35 29.60
C LYS A 129 -2.29 -7.75 29.02
N LEU A 130 -1.18 -7.93 28.30
CA LEU A 130 -0.78 -9.23 27.75
C LEU A 130 -0.45 -10.24 28.84
N VAL A 131 0.30 -9.80 29.86
CA VAL A 131 0.70 -10.63 31.00
C VAL A 131 -0.50 -10.97 31.89
N THR A 132 -1.36 -9.99 32.17
CA THR A 132 -2.47 -10.14 33.13
C THR A 132 -3.71 -10.81 32.54
N GLN A 133 -4.08 -10.51 31.29
CA GLN A 133 -5.37 -10.93 30.72
C GLN A 133 -5.26 -11.99 29.62
N LYS A 134 -4.05 -12.33 29.15
CA LYS A 134 -3.79 -13.24 28.00
C LYS A 134 -4.86 -13.11 26.89
N PRO A 135 -5.05 -11.89 26.33
CA PRO A 135 -6.16 -11.63 25.44
C PRO A 135 -6.11 -12.53 24.20
N LYS A 136 -7.29 -12.83 23.62
CA LYS A 136 -7.45 -13.65 22.41
C LYS A 136 -6.53 -13.24 21.25
N HIS A 137 -6.11 -11.97 21.21
CA HIS A 137 -5.24 -11.39 20.17
C HIS A 137 -3.84 -11.00 20.68
N TRP A 138 -3.31 -11.72 21.67
CA TRP A 138 -2.04 -11.37 22.31
C TRP A 138 -0.86 -11.26 21.33
N ARG A 139 -0.81 -12.11 20.30
CA ARG A 139 0.27 -12.07 19.29
C ARG A 139 0.30 -10.75 18.51
N SER A 140 -0.88 -10.22 18.15
CA SER A 140 -0.98 -8.95 17.44
C SER A 140 -0.59 -7.79 18.35
N ALA A 141 -1.07 -7.80 19.59
CA ALA A 141 -0.71 -6.78 20.57
C ALA A 141 0.80 -6.80 20.89
N PHE A 142 1.40 -7.98 21.01
CA PHE A 142 2.85 -8.13 21.18
C PHE A 142 3.63 -7.58 19.98
N PHE A 143 3.21 -7.94 18.76
CA PHE A 143 3.80 -7.40 17.54
C PHE A 143 3.74 -5.87 17.50
N PHE A 144 2.59 -5.26 17.81
CA PHE A 144 2.46 -3.81 17.89
C PHE A 144 3.36 -3.19 18.96
N ALA A 145 3.49 -3.83 20.13
CA ALA A 145 4.41 -3.38 21.17
C ALA A 145 5.86 -3.41 20.68
N VAL A 146 6.29 -4.46 19.98
CA VAL A 146 7.63 -4.54 19.37
C VAL A 146 7.83 -3.45 18.32
N CYS A 147 6.85 -3.23 17.43
CA CYS A 147 6.94 -2.14 16.45
C CYS A 147 7.07 -0.78 17.12
N LEU A 148 6.28 -0.51 18.17
CA LEU A 148 6.37 0.73 18.94
C LEU A 148 7.72 0.89 19.64
N LEU A 149 8.30 -0.19 20.16
CA LEU A 149 9.65 -0.19 20.73
C LEU A 149 10.72 0.11 19.69
N LEU A 150 10.58 -0.41 18.46
CA LEU A 150 11.53 -0.11 17.38
C LEU A 150 11.49 1.37 16.97
N LEU A 151 10.35 2.06 17.13
CA LEU A 151 10.27 3.51 16.90
C LEU A 151 10.99 4.34 17.98
N ILE A 152 11.36 3.74 19.12
CA ILE A 152 12.13 4.44 20.15
C ILE A 152 13.60 4.58 19.75
N ILE A 153 14.12 3.61 18.99
CA ILE A 153 15.55 3.55 18.66
C ILE A 153 15.80 4.42 17.43
N PRO A 154 16.63 5.48 17.51
CA PRO A 154 16.96 6.28 16.34
C PRO A 154 17.80 5.48 15.34
N PHE A 155 17.44 5.54 14.06
CA PHE A 155 18.19 4.94 12.97
C PHE A 155 19.09 5.99 12.32
N HIS A 156 20.25 5.58 11.81
CA HIS A 156 21.07 6.43 10.95
C HIS A 156 20.24 6.93 9.75
N TYR A 157 20.42 8.19 9.33
CA TYR A 157 19.56 8.84 8.36
C TYR A 157 19.44 8.07 7.03
N GLY A 158 20.59 7.68 6.44
CA GLY A 158 20.61 6.89 5.20
C GLY A 158 19.92 5.53 5.35
N LEU A 159 19.99 4.91 6.54
CA LEU A 159 19.31 3.65 6.82
C LEU A 159 17.80 3.84 6.93
N ALA A 160 17.35 4.82 7.72
CA ALA A 160 15.93 5.17 7.84
C ALA A 160 15.30 5.45 6.48
N PHE A 161 15.98 6.23 5.65
CA PHE A 161 15.54 6.56 4.31
C PHE A 161 15.36 5.30 3.45
N LYS A 162 16.41 4.48 3.33
CA LYS A 162 16.38 3.27 2.50
C LYS A 162 15.31 2.26 2.96
N LEU A 163 15.12 2.12 4.27
CA LEU A 163 14.08 1.25 4.81
C LEU A 163 12.68 1.72 4.42
N VAL A 164 12.36 3.02 4.54
CA VAL A 164 11.05 3.53 4.14
C VAL A 164 10.85 3.48 2.62
N ALA A 165 11.88 3.78 1.85
CA ALA A 165 11.80 3.68 0.39
C ALA A 165 11.54 2.22 -0.07
N ALA A 166 12.13 1.24 0.62
CA ALA A 166 11.99 -0.17 0.28
C ALA A 166 10.72 -0.86 0.82
N VAL A 167 10.18 -0.40 1.96
CA VAL A 167 9.16 -1.16 2.71
C VAL A 167 7.86 -1.34 1.93
N GLY A 168 7.48 -0.38 1.08
CA GLY A 168 6.31 -0.50 0.21
C GLY A 168 6.42 -1.70 -0.74
N LEU A 169 7.58 -1.88 -1.40
CA LEU A 169 7.86 -3.04 -2.25
C LEU A 169 7.85 -4.34 -1.46
N ILE A 170 8.56 -4.38 -0.33
CA ILE A 170 8.70 -5.59 0.50
C ILE A 170 7.33 -6.04 1.02
N LEU A 171 6.46 -5.12 1.42
CA LEU A 171 5.14 -5.43 2.00
C LEU A 171 4.02 -5.57 0.97
N MET A 172 4.25 -5.26 -0.30
CA MET A 172 3.21 -5.35 -1.33
C MET A 172 2.65 -6.79 -1.49
N PRO A 173 3.45 -7.87 -1.48
CA PRO A 173 2.91 -9.23 -1.50
C PRO A 173 2.03 -9.53 -0.28
N PHE A 174 2.44 -9.07 0.91
CA PHE A 174 1.62 -9.18 2.12
C PHE A 174 0.32 -8.39 1.99
N ALA A 175 0.35 -7.19 1.41
CA ALA A 175 -0.83 -6.36 1.19
C ALA A 175 -1.82 -7.02 0.20
N GLY A 176 -1.32 -7.62 -0.89
CA GLY A 176 -2.13 -8.40 -1.83
C GLY A 176 -2.79 -9.62 -1.18
N TRP A 177 -2.04 -10.35 -0.36
CA TRP A 177 -2.60 -11.44 0.46
C TRP A 177 -3.66 -10.93 1.44
N LYS A 178 -3.37 -9.82 2.12
CA LYS A 178 -4.27 -9.23 3.10
C LYS A 178 -5.57 -8.77 2.45
N MET A 179 -5.51 -8.19 1.26
CA MET A 179 -6.66 -7.83 0.44
C MET A 179 -7.58 -9.04 0.22
N GLY A 180 -7.03 -10.16 -0.27
CA GLY A 180 -7.79 -11.38 -0.51
C GLY A 180 -8.39 -11.98 0.76
N ARG A 181 -7.63 -12.01 1.86
CA ARG A 181 -8.11 -12.50 3.16
C ARG A 181 -9.24 -11.66 3.72
N LEU A 182 -9.13 -10.34 3.61
CA LEU A 182 -10.16 -9.42 4.10
C LEU A 182 -11.42 -9.52 3.25
N ALA A 183 -11.28 -9.66 1.93
CA ALA A 183 -12.38 -9.89 0.99
C ALA A 183 -13.04 -11.28 1.11
N GLY A 184 -12.60 -12.14 2.03
CA GLY A 184 -13.21 -13.44 2.28
C GLY A 184 -12.94 -14.49 1.21
N LEU A 185 -11.86 -14.35 0.43
CA LEU A 185 -11.50 -15.36 -0.56
C LEU A 185 -10.99 -16.65 0.10
N PRO A 186 -11.37 -17.83 -0.41
CA PRO A 186 -10.89 -19.11 0.11
C PRO A 186 -9.41 -19.31 -0.21
N GLU A 187 -8.67 -19.91 0.71
CA GLU A 187 -7.30 -20.36 0.42
C GLU A 187 -7.31 -21.37 -0.75
N PRO A 188 -6.28 -21.37 -1.62
CA PRO A 188 -5.05 -20.58 -1.57
C PRO A 188 -5.13 -19.22 -2.29
N THR A 189 -6.33 -18.75 -2.67
CA THR A 189 -6.49 -17.53 -3.49
C THR A 189 -5.80 -16.28 -2.91
N PRO A 190 -5.86 -15.99 -1.60
CA PRO A 190 -5.12 -14.86 -1.03
C PRO A 190 -3.60 -15.00 -1.21
N ALA A 191 -3.04 -16.20 -1.09
CA ALA A 191 -1.61 -16.42 -1.34
C ALA A 191 -1.23 -16.09 -2.78
N LEU A 192 -2.07 -16.52 -3.73
CA LEU A 192 -1.88 -16.22 -5.16
C LEU A 192 -1.99 -14.73 -5.46
N LEU A 193 -2.91 -14.01 -4.82
CA LEU A 193 -2.99 -12.55 -4.94
C LEU A 193 -1.73 -11.86 -4.42
N GLY A 194 -1.17 -12.33 -3.29
CA GLY A 194 0.10 -11.83 -2.79
C GLY A 194 1.26 -12.11 -3.76
N ALA A 195 1.39 -13.35 -4.25
CA ALA A 195 2.43 -13.70 -5.21
C ALA A 195 2.29 -12.96 -6.55
N SER A 196 1.07 -12.68 -7.00
CA SER A 196 0.83 -11.97 -8.26
C SER A 196 1.36 -10.54 -8.28
N THR A 197 1.57 -9.91 -7.11
CA THR A 197 2.15 -8.57 -7.07
C THR A 197 3.60 -8.57 -7.55
N LEU A 198 4.30 -9.72 -7.52
CA LEU A 198 5.67 -9.83 -8.01
C LEU A 198 5.78 -9.46 -9.50
N ALA A 199 4.79 -9.85 -10.31
CA ALA A 199 4.77 -9.50 -11.73
C ALA A 199 4.75 -7.98 -11.94
N PHE A 200 3.97 -7.25 -11.14
CA PHE A 200 3.93 -5.79 -11.14
C PHE A 200 5.21 -5.16 -10.58
N ILE A 201 5.70 -5.66 -9.43
CA ILE A 201 6.92 -5.15 -8.79
C ILE A 201 8.11 -5.20 -9.75
N PHE A 202 8.24 -6.27 -10.52
CA PHE A 202 9.37 -6.49 -11.42
C PHE A 202 9.13 -6.06 -12.87
N ASP A 203 7.98 -5.44 -13.20
CA ASP A 203 7.74 -4.90 -14.54
C ASP A 203 8.83 -3.88 -14.91
N ARG A 204 9.49 -4.06 -16.06
CA ARG A 204 10.51 -3.13 -16.57
C ARG A 204 10.04 -2.30 -17.77
N SER A 205 8.74 -2.23 -18.05
CA SER A 205 8.19 -1.40 -19.13
C SER A 205 7.93 0.06 -18.78
N PHE A 206 8.07 0.43 -17.51
CA PHE A 206 8.01 1.82 -17.07
C PHE A 206 8.91 1.99 -15.84
N ASN A 207 9.42 3.20 -15.64
CA ASN A 207 10.39 3.50 -14.59
C ASN A 207 10.09 4.80 -13.83
N ILE A 208 9.03 5.52 -14.19
CA ILE A 208 8.60 6.76 -13.51
C ILE A 208 7.07 6.83 -13.36
N MET A 209 6.35 5.83 -13.87
CA MET A 209 4.87 5.80 -13.90
C MET A 209 4.27 4.88 -12.83
N GLY A 210 5.10 4.45 -11.88
CA GLY A 210 4.66 4.28 -10.49
C GLY A 210 4.68 2.86 -9.94
N GLY A 211 5.13 2.73 -8.69
CA GLY A 211 4.84 1.58 -7.84
C GLY A 211 5.65 0.29 -8.07
N ASN A 212 6.33 0.15 -9.20
CA ASN A 212 7.26 -0.96 -9.45
C ASN A 212 8.67 -0.65 -8.92
N LEU A 213 9.57 -1.64 -8.99
CA LEU A 213 10.94 -1.51 -8.50
C LEU A 213 11.70 -0.38 -9.20
N MET A 214 11.62 -0.29 -10.53
CA MET A 214 12.32 0.76 -11.29
C MET A 214 11.84 2.16 -10.92
N SER A 215 10.53 2.37 -10.78
CA SER A 215 9.98 3.67 -10.33
C SER A 215 10.39 4.00 -8.91
N THR A 216 10.44 3.02 -8.02
CA THR A 216 10.94 3.23 -6.65
C THR A 216 12.38 3.73 -6.65
N MET A 217 13.24 3.16 -7.50
CA MET A 217 14.63 3.58 -7.66
C MET A 217 14.76 4.94 -8.34
N ALA A 218 13.80 5.33 -9.17
CA ALA A 218 13.75 6.65 -9.78
C ALA A 218 13.31 7.75 -8.81
N GLY A 219 12.66 7.43 -7.69
CA GLY A 219 12.17 8.40 -6.69
C GLY A 219 10.71 8.20 -6.29
N GLU A 220 9.95 7.39 -7.03
CA GLU A 220 8.51 7.15 -6.83
C GLU A 220 8.20 6.16 -5.69
N PHE A 221 9.02 6.14 -4.63
CA PHE A 221 8.84 5.19 -3.52
C PHE A 221 7.54 5.44 -2.73
N ALA A 222 7.07 6.69 -2.69
CA ALA A 222 5.79 7.07 -2.10
C ALA A 222 4.60 6.35 -2.78
N PHE A 223 4.71 6.11 -4.09
CA PHE A 223 3.74 5.35 -4.87
C PHE A 223 3.61 3.92 -4.35
N THR A 224 4.73 3.23 -4.05
CA THR A 224 4.71 1.85 -3.55
C THR A 224 4.03 1.73 -2.19
N LEU A 225 4.28 2.69 -1.29
CA LEU A 225 3.62 2.79 0.01
C LEU A 225 2.12 2.95 -0.18
N ALA A 226 1.72 3.86 -1.07
CA ALA A 226 0.32 4.11 -1.37
C ALA A 226 -0.39 2.86 -1.94
N ILE A 227 0.25 2.10 -2.84
CA ILE A 227 -0.28 0.82 -3.37
C ILE A 227 -0.45 -0.19 -2.24
N ALA A 228 0.55 -0.37 -1.37
CA ALA A 228 0.45 -1.30 -0.25
C ALA A 228 -0.72 -0.96 0.67
N PHE A 229 -0.92 0.33 1.00
CA PHE A 229 -2.10 0.77 1.75
C PHE A 229 -3.41 0.56 0.98
N CYS A 230 -3.40 0.84 -0.34
CA CYS A 230 -4.57 0.71 -1.20
C CYS A 230 -5.07 -0.74 -1.28
N LEU A 231 -4.17 -1.72 -1.43
CA LEU A 231 -4.54 -3.14 -1.47
C LEU A 231 -5.25 -3.56 -0.17
N VAL A 232 -4.72 -3.16 0.99
CA VAL A 232 -5.37 -3.43 2.28
C VAL A 232 -6.71 -2.70 2.39
N TYR A 233 -6.78 -1.44 1.96
CA TYR A 233 -8.02 -0.67 1.89
C TYR A 233 -9.09 -1.38 1.07
N ILE A 234 -8.76 -1.88 -0.14
CA ILE A 234 -9.72 -2.59 -1.01
C ILE A 234 -10.28 -3.82 -0.28
N GLY A 235 -9.44 -4.58 0.42
CA GLY A 235 -9.91 -5.70 1.24
C GLY A 235 -10.86 -5.26 2.37
N LEU A 236 -10.55 -4.15 3.04
CA LEU A 236 -11.41 -3.56 4.08
C LEU A 236 -12.73 -3.04 3.50
N LEU A 237 -12.71 -2.43 2.32
CA LEU A 237 -13.87 -1.93 1.58
C LEU A 237 -14.81 -3.07 1.22
N ILE A 238 -14.31 -4.14 0.58
CA ILE A 238 -15.14 -5.29 0.21
C ILE A 238 -15.81 -5.88 1.46
N LYS A 239 -15.06 -6.09 2.55
CA LYS A 239 -15.65 -6.60 3.80
C LYS A 239 -16.62 -5.61 4.44
N GLY A 240 -16.24 -4.35 4.53
CA GLY A 240 -16.96 -3.32 5.27
C GLY A 240 -18.30 -2.96 4.61
N VAL A 241 -18.38 -2.96 3.28
CA VAL A 241 -19.64 -2.80 2.57
C VAL A 241 -20.60 -3.97 2.83
N GLU A 242 -20.09 -5.15 3.19
CA GLU A 242 -20.91 -6.33 3.48
C GLU A 242 -21.38 -6.41 4.92
N THR A 243 -20.47 -6.13 5.85
CA THR A 243 -20.70 -6.33 7.28
C THR A 243 -21.03 -5.04 8.03
N GLY A 244 -20.74 -3.88 7.42
CA GLY A 244 -20.81 -2.60 8.10
C GLY A 244 -19.74 -2.42 9.17
N GLU A 245 -18.65 -3.19 9.19
CA GLU A 245 -17.60 -3.10 10.22
C GLU A 245 -16.35 -2.33 9.72
N LYS A 246 -15.37 -2.14 10.63
CA LYS A 246 -14.00 -1.68 10.31
C LYS A 246 -13.86 -0.30 9.67
N ARG A 247 -14.83 0.60 9.87
CA ARG A 247 -14.81 1.97 9.33
C ARG A 247 -13.53 2.74 9.62
N ALA A 248 -13.09 2.76 10.88
CA ALA A 248 -11.89 3.49 11.28
C ALA A 248 -10.62 2.98 10.58
N ALA A 249 -10.47 1.66 10.48
CA ALA A 249 -9.34 1.07 9.76
C ALA A 249 -9.43 1.39 8.26
N ALA A 250 -10.61 1.26 7.64
CA ALA A 250 -10.78 1.60 6.22
C ALA A 250 -10.47 3.07 5.95
N ALA A 251 -10.95 3.98 6.79
CA ALA A 251 -10.70 5.41 6.69
C ALA A 251 -9.20 5.75 6.84
N LEU A 252 -8.51 5.12 7.80
CA LEU A 252 -7.08 5.31 7.98
C LEU A 252 -6.29 4.83 6.76
N PHE A 253 -6.59 3.64 6.24
CA PHE A 253 -5.88 3.12 5.07
C PHE A 253 -6.18 3.92 3.79
N LEU A 254 -7.42 4.41 3.61
CA LEU A 254 -7.75 5.32 2.50
C LEU A 254 -7.00 6.66 2.63
N ALA A 255 -6.94 7.21 3.84
CA ALA A 255 -6.21 8.44 4.12
C ALA A 255 -4.70 8.27 3.87
N LEU A 256 -4.11 7.16 4.32
CA LEU A 256 -2.70 6.83 4.08
C LEU A 256 -2.42 6.62 2.59
N THR A 257 -3.32 5.99 1.83
CA THR A 257 -3.19 5.92 0.37
C THR A 257 -3.10 7.31 -0.23
N GLY A 258 -4.00 8.23 0.11
CA GLY A 258 -3.99 9.59 -0.44
C GLY A 258 -2.84 10.46 0.04
N LEU A 259 -2.48 10.38 1.31
CA LEU A 259 -1.36 11.12 1.89
C LEU A 259 0.01 10.58 1.48
N CYS A 260 0.08 9.38 0.90
CA CYS A 260 1.28 8.85 0.26
C CYS A 260 1.31 9.13 -1.24
N HIS A 261 0.19 9.03 -1.97
CA HIS A 261 0.19 9.31 -3.41
C HIS A 261 -1.22 9.62 -3.96
N LEU A 262 -1.36 10.75 -4.66
CA LEU A 262 -2.65 11.26 -5.13
C LEU A 262 -3.30 10.36 -6.20
N LEU A 263 -2.53 9.90 -7.20
CA LEU A 263 -3.07 9.04 -8.26
C LEU A 263 -3.64 7.72 -7.72
N VAL A 264 -3.03 7.16 -6.67
CA VAL A 264 -3.46 5.88 -6.10
C VAL A 264 -4.76 6.05 -5.31
N VAL A 265 -4.98 7.20 -4.65
CA VAL A 265 -6.27 7.44 -3.98
C VAL A 265 -7.40 7.65 -4.98
N PHE A 266 -7.17 8.25 -6.15
CA PHE A 266 -8.19 8.30 -7.19
C PHE A 266 -8.60 6.91 -7.67
N PHE A 267 -7.64 5.99 -7.84
CA PHE A 267 -7.96 4.59 -8.08
C PHE A 267 -8.78 3.99 -6.93
N ALA A 268 -8.38 4.20 -5.67
CA ALA A 268 -9.12 3.70 -4.52
C ALA A 268 -10.57 4.24 -4.47
N LEU A 269 -10.79 5.51 -4.83
CA LEU A 269 -12.12 6.13 -4.89
C LEU A 269 -12.98 5.53 -6.01
N ILE A 270 -12.42 5.27 -7.19
CA ILE A 270 -13.12 4.56 -8.27
C ILE A 270 -13.53 3.15 -7.81
N VAL A 271 -12.60 2.40 -7.20
CA VAL A 271 -12.92 1.07 -6.65
C VAL A 271 -14.01 1.15 -5.58
N SER A 272 -14.02 2.20 -4.76
CA SER A 272 -15.05 2.46 -3.75
C SER A 272 -16.41 2.71 -4.38
N PHE A 273 -16.46 3.54 -5.42
CA PHE A 273 -17.66 3.82 -6.18
C PHE A 273 -18.22 2.55 -6.86
N VAL A 274 -17.37 1.75 -7.49
CA VAL A 274 -17.77 0.48 -8.12
C VAL A 274 -18.23 -0.54 -7.07
N ALA A 275 -17.53 -0.66 -5.95
CA ALA A 275 -17.92 -1.54 -4.85
C ALA A 275 -19.29 -1.18 -4.24
N LEU A 276 -19.60 0.13 -4.17
CA LEU A 276 -20.91 0.62 -3.77
C LEU A 276 -21.97 0.31 -4.84
N SER A 277 -21.66 0.60 -6.11
CA SER A 277 -22.58 0.42 -7.24
C SER A 277 -23.00 -1.04 -7.46
N THR A 278 -22.10 -1.98 -7.18
CA THR A 278 -22.39 -3.42 -7.25
C THR A 278 -23.25 -3.94 -6.08
N ARG A 279 -23.49 -3.14 -5.04
CA ARG A 279 -24.34 -3.52 -3.89
C ARG A 279 -24.93 -2.28 -3.22
N ILE A 280 -25.81 -1.56 -3.92
CA ILE A 280 -26.43 -0.36 -3.38
C ILE A 280 -27.45 -0.73 -2.29
N SER A 281 -27.23 -0.21 -1.09
CA SER A 281 -28.13 -0.30 0.06
C SER A 281 -27.91 0.91 0.98
N ARG A 282 -28.88 1.24 1.85
CA ARG A 282 -28.68 2.31 2.85
C ARG A 282 -27.44 2.06 3.73
N ALA A 283 -27.21 0.80 4.11
CA ALA A 283 -26.07 0.41 4.94
C ALA A 283 -24.72 0.62 4.22
N SER A 284 -24.60 0.19 2.96
CA SER A 284 -23.40 0.37 2.16
C SER A 284 -23.11 1.84 1.85
N VAL A 285 -24.15 2.62 1.52
CA VAL A 285 -24.01 4.07 1.25
C VAL A 285 -23.51 4.77 2.51
N ARG A 286 -24.15 4.51 3.66
CA ARG A 286 -23.73 5.05 4.95
C ARG A 286 -22.30 4.67 5.29
N TRP A 287 -21.92 3.40 5.10
CA TRP A 287 -20.57 2.94 5.38
C TRP A 287 -19.52 3.67 4.54
N VAL A 288 -19.73 3.76 3.22
CA VAL A 288 -18.80 4.45 2.31
C VAL A 288 -18.74 5.94 2.63
N ALA A 289 -19.87 6.59 2.92
CA ALA A 289 -19.92 7.99 3.30
C ALA A 289 -19.16 8.27 4.62
N GLU A 290 -19.35 7.45 5.65
CA GLU A 290 -18.64 7.58 6.92
C GLU A 290 -17.13 7.35 6.76
N VAL A 291 -16.72 6.35 5.97
CA VAL A 291 -15.31 6.10 5.66
C VAL A 291 -14.69 7.23 4.86
N GLY A 292 -15.39 7.73 3.84
CA GLY A 292 -14.94 8.87 3.04
C GLY A 292 -14.80 10.15 3.86
N LEU A 293 -15.79 10.45 4.72
CA LEU A 293 -15.74 11.60 5.61
C LEU A 293 -14.57 11.50 6.60
N LEU A 294 -14.43 10.36 7.29
CA LEU A 294 -13.33 10.15 8.24
C LEU A 294 -11.96 10.23 7.55
N SER A 295 -11.82 9.63 6.36
CA SER A 295 -10.59 9.73 5.57
C SER A 295 -10.31 11.18 5.17
N GLY A 296 -11.32 11.91 4.70
CA GLY A 296 -11.21 13.31 4.34
C GLY A 296 -10.77 14.19 5.52
N LEU A 297 -11.33 13.96 6.71
CA LEU A 297 -10.94 14.66 7.93
C LEU A 297 -9.50 14.36 8.35
N VAL A 298 -9.06 13.10 8.28
CA VAL A 298 -7.69 12.70 8.60
C VAL A 298 -6.68 13.31 7.61
N SER A 299 -7.05 13.43 6.34
CA SER A 299 -6.19 14.00 5.29
C SER A 299 -6.32 15.52 5.13
N ALA A 300 -7.27 16.16 5.84
CA ALA A 300 -7.64 17.56 5.63
C ALA A 300 -6.46 18.53 5.81
N PHE A 301 -5.57 18.25 6.76
CA PHE A 301 -4.41 19.09 7.04
C PHE A 301 -3.48 19.28 5.84
N TRP A 302 -3.48 18.34 4.89
CA TRP A 302 -2.67 18.39 3.67
C TRP A 302 -3.53 18.70 2.44
N VAL A 303 -4.69 18.06 2.31
CA VAL A 303 -5.57 18.21 1.14
C VAL A 303 -6.14 19.62 1.02
N ILE A 304 -6.54 20.26 2.13
CA ILE A 304 -7.12 21.61 2.08
C ILE A 304 -6.07 22.64 1.62
N PRO A 305 -4.85 22.72 2.21
CA PRO A 305 -3.81 23.60 1.69
C PRO A 305 -3.43 23.29 0.24
N PHE A 306 -3.25 22.01 -0.13
CA PHE A 306 -2.96 21.63 -1.51
C PHE A 306 -3.99 22.22 -2.49
N TRP A 307 -5.28 22.02 -2.20
CA TRP A 307 -6.36 22.53 -3.05
C TRP A 307 -6.39 24.06 -3.10
N TRP A 308 -6.14 24.73 -1.96
CA TRP A 308 -6.12 26.18 -1.87
C TRP A 308 -5.00 26.79 -2.72
N TYR A 309 -3.81 26.18 -2.71
CA TYR A 309 -2.64 26.67 -3.42
C TYR A 309 -2.49 26.13 -4.84
N ARG A 310 -3.39 25.27 -5.33
CA ARG A 310 -3.29 24.57 -6.62
C ARG A 310 -3.00 25.47 -7.84
N SER A 311 -3.36 26.75 -7.78
CA SER A 311 -3.05 27.72 -8.85
C SER A 311 -1.55 27.99 -9.04
N HIS A 312 -0.71 27.54 -8.10
CA HIS A 312 0.75 27.64 -8.16
C HIS A 312 1.41 26.30 -8.56
N LEU A 313 0.62 25.29 -8.94
CA LEU A 313 1.15 24.06 -9.51
C LEU A 313 1.82 24.38 -10.85
N ASN A 314 3.03 23.85 -11.04
CA ASN A 314 3.69 23.90 -12.33
C ASN A 314 3.10 22.82 -13.25
N ASP A 315 2.86 23.20 -14.50
CA ASP A 315 2.66 22.23 -15.56
C ASP A 315 4.01 21.56 -15.87
N MET A 316 4.03 20.23 -15.77
CA MET A 316 5.22 19.43 -16.06
C MET A 316 5.37 19.11 -17.55
N GLY A 317 4.37 19.43 -18.38
CA GLY A 317 4.38 19.16 -19.82
C GLY A 317 4.24 17.69 -20.17
N TRP A 318 3.63 16.87 -19.30
CA TRP A 318 3.37 15.46 -19.59
C TRP A 318 2.12 15.30 -20.46
N GLU A 319 2.26 14.58 -21.56
CA GLU A 319 1.16 14.23 -22.46
C GLU A 319 0.63 12.82 -22.20
N LYS A 320 -0.58 12.52 -22.68
CA LYS A 320 -1.15 11.18 -22.54
C LYS A 320 -0.46 10.20 -23.49
N LEU A 321 -0.02 9.07 -22.94
CA LEU A 321 0.46 7.96 -23.75
C LEU A 321 -0.70 7.29 -24.50
N THR A 322 -0.65 7.34 -25.83
CA THR A 322 -1.68 6.76 -26.73
C THR A 322 -1.29 5.41 -27.32
N SER A 323 -0.03 4.99 -27.21
CA SER A 323 0.48 3.69 -27.65
C SER A 323 0.05 2.55 -26.71
N TYR A 324 -1.25 2.39 -26.47
CA TYR A 324 -1.80 1.47 -25.46
C TYR A 324 -1.34 0.02 -25.67
N SER A 325 -1.31 -0.44 -26.93
CA SER A 325 -0.85 -1.80 -27.26
C SER A 325 0.60 -2.01 -26.84
N SER A 326 1.47 -1.03 -27.04
CA SER A 326 2.88 -1.13 -26.67
C SER A 326 3.07 -1.24 -25.17
N TYR A 327 2.32 -0.48 -24.37
CA TYR A 327 2.42 -0.57 -22.90
C TYR A 327 1.75 -1.82 -22.31
N LEU A 328 0.65 -2.28 -22.90
CA LEU A 328 -0.12 -3.40 -22.36
C LEU A 328 0.29 -4.77 -22.95
N TRP A 329 0.80 -4.83 -24.18
CA TRP A 329 0.95 -6.10 -24.88
C TRP A 329 2.23 -6.24 -25.71
N SER A 330 2.40 -5.45 -26.78
CA SER A 330 3.48 -5.65 -27.76
C SER A 330 4.86 -5.27 -27.24
N ARG A 331 4.94 -4.27 -26.35
CA ARG A 331 6.18 -3.82 -25.69
C ARG A 331 7.31 -3.50 -26.68
N ASP A 332 6.91 -2.97 -27.84
CA ASP A 332 7.73 -2.62 -29.01
C ASP A 332 8.11 -1.13 -29.07
N HIS A 333 7.24 -0.26 -28.56
CA HIS A 333 7.46 1.18 -28.51
C HIS A 333 7.25 1.70 -27.08
N LEU A 334 8.33 1.77 -26.30
CA LEU A 334 8.33 2.25 -24.92
C LEU A 334 9.02 3.63 -24.85
N ALA A 335 8.73 4.39 -23.80
CA ALA A 335 9.23 5.76 -23.62
C ALA A 335 10.76 5.91 -23.55
N ALA A 336 11.49 4.82 -23.31
CA ALA A 336 12.95 4.84 -23.24
C ALA A 336 13.57 3.50 -23.64
N ASP A 337 14.76 3.54 -24.23
CA ASP A 337 15.45 2.37 -24.81
C ASP A 337 15.85 1.30 -23.79
N PHE A 338 15.98 1.65 -22.51
CA PHE A 338 16.28 0.70 -21.45
C PHE A 338 15.04 -0.02 -20.88
N LEU A 339 13.83 0.40 -21.28
CA LEU A 339 12.60 -0.28 -20.90
C LEU A 339 12.43 -1.52 -21.76
N THR A 340 12.02 -2.63 -21.15
CA THR A 340 11.98 -3.94 -21.84
C THR A 340 10.75 -4.74 -21.48
N ASN A 341 10.42 -5.72 -22.34
CA ASN A 341 9.39 -6.73 -22.06
C ASN A 341 9.90 -7.83 -21.12
N ASP A 342 10.21 -7.47 -19.88
CA ASP A 342 10.67 -8.43 -18.90
C ASP A 342 10.24 -8.04 -17.46
N PRO A 343 9.58 -8.94 -16.71
CA PRO A 343 9.10 -10.25 -17.17
C PRO A 343 8.00 -10.11 -18.25
N PRO A 344 7.74 -11.15 -19.06
CA PRO A 344 6.69 -11.13 -20.07
C PRO A 344 5.31 -11.08 -19.41
N LEU A 345 4.79 -9.86 -19.21
CA LEU A 345 3.54 -9.60 -18.49
C LEU A 345 2.28 -10.04 -19.26
N GLN A 346 2.40 -10.40 -20.54
CA GLN A 346 1.30 -10.92 -21.33
C GLN A 346 0.63 -12.10 -20.61
N LEU A 347 1.43 -12.99 -19.98
CA LEU A 347 0.89 -14.09 -19.20
C LEU A 347 0.10 -13.60 -17.98
N ALA A 348 0.61 -12.61 -17.25
CA ALA A 348 -0.10 -12.03 -16.12
C ALA A 348 -1.42 -11.37 -16.54
N ILE A 349 -1.45 -10.71 -17.69
CA ILE A 349 -2.66 -10.09 -18.26
C ILE A 349 -3.67 -11.16 -18.69
N VAL A 350 -3.23 -12.22 -19.35
CA VAL A 350 -4.10 -13.36 -19.71
C VAL A 350 -4.69 -14.00 -18.46
N LEU A 351 -3.88 -14.25 -17.43
CA LEU A 351 -4.34 -14.78 -16.15
C LEU A 351 -5.31 -13.83 -15.45
N ALA A 352 -5.09 -12.52 -15.53
CA ALA A 352 -6.01 -11.52 -14.99
C ALA A 352 -7.36 -11.53 -15.74
N ALA A 353 -7.35 -11.66 -17.08
CA ALA A 353 -8.56 -11.78 -17.89
C ALA A 353 -9.34 -13.05 -17.58
N VAL A 354 -8.65 -14.20 -17.47
CA VAL A 354 -9.25 -15.45 -17.01
C VAL A 354 -9.84 -15.27 -15.60
N GLY A 355 -9.09 -14.66 -14.69
CA GLY A 355 -9.55 -14.34 -13.33
C GLY A 355 -10.80 -13.45 -13.30
N ALA A 356 -10.90 -12.48 -14.21
CA ALA A 356 -12.08 -11.62 -14.37
C ALA A 356 -13.31 -12.43 -14.81
N VAL A 357 -13.16 -13.28 -15.83
CA VAL A 357 -14.23 -14.16 -16.32
C VAL A 357 -14.67 -15.14 -15.23
N LEU A 358 -13.74 -15.81 -14.57
CA LEU A 358 -14.04 -16.73 -13.47
C LEU A 358 -14.71 -16.00 -12.29
N SER A 359 -14.33 -14.76 -12.02
CA SER A 359 -14.96 -13.96 -10.97
C SER A 359 -16.41 -13.61 -11.29
N LEU A 360 -16.75 -13.39 -12.56
CA LEU A 360 -18.13 -13.22 -12.99
C LEU A 360 -18.92 -14.54 -12.85
N ILE A 361 -18.37 -15.65 -13.36
CA ILE A 361 -19.01 -16.98 -13.32
C ILE A 361 -19.28 -17.41 -11.86
N PHE A 362 -18.28 -17.31 -11.00
CA PHE A 362 -18.36 -17.71 -9.59
C PHE A 362 -18.85 -16.59 -8.66
N ARG A 363 -19.28 -15.46 -9.21
CA ARG A 363 -19.78 -14.29 -8.46
C ARG A 363 -18.83 -13.85 -7.34
N ARG A 364 -17.53 -13.85 -7.62
CA ARG A 364 -16.48 -13.39 -6.69
C ARG A 364 -16.42 -11.87 -6.71
N ARG A 365 -17.00 -11.26 -5.68
CA ARG A 365 -17.19 -9.81 -5.59
C ARG A 365 -15.91 -9.01 -5.80
N LEU A 366 -14.80 -9.38 -5.13
CA LEU A 366 -13.52 -8.67 -5.30
C LEU A 366 -13.10 -8.62 -6.77
N GLY A 367 -13.12 -9.76 -7.46
CA GLY A 367 -12.73 -9.82 -8.86
C GLY A 367 -13.68 -9.07 -9.78
N VAL A 368 -15.00 -9.12 -9.53
CA VAL A 368 -15.98 -8.32 -10.30
C VAL A 368 -15.74 -6.83 -10.13
N VAL A 369 -15.56 -6.36 -8.89
CA VAL A 369 -15.29 -4.95 -8.59
C VAL A 369 -13.99 -4.48 -9.25
N LEU A 370 -12.91 -5.25 -9.14
CA LEU A 370 -11.63 -4.90 -9.77
C LEU A 370 -11.74 -4.89 -11.30
N SER A 371 -12.44 -5.86 -11.89
CA SER A 371 -12.61 -5.94 -13.35
C SER A 371 -13.39 -4.74 -13.90
N ILE A 372 -14.50 -4.35 -13.25
CA ILE A 372 -15.26 -3.15 -13.63
C ILE A 372 -14.40 -1.90 -13.44
N SER A 373 -13.62 -1.82 -12.34
CA SER A 373 -12.76 -0.67 -12.07
C SER A 373 -11.67 -0.50 -13.13
N VAL A 374 -11.07 -1.59 -13.62
CA VAL A 374 -10.11 -1.55 -14.72
C VAL A 374 -10.75 -1.03 -16.01
N VAL A 375 -11.96 -1.48 -16.34
CA VAL A 375 -12.70 -0.97 -17.51
C VAL A 375 -13.03 0.52 -17.36
N VAL A 376 -13.53 0.94 -16.20
CA VAL A 376 -13.83 2.35 -15.92
C VAL A 376 -12.58 3.21 -16.03
N LEU A 377 -11.45 2.76 -15.47
CA LEU A 377 -10.17 3.45 -15.57
C LEU A 377 -9.66 3.52 -17.01
N ALA A 378 -9.76 2.43 -17.78
CA ALA A 378 -9.35 2.42 -19.18
C ALA A 378 -10.17 3.42 -20.01
N LEU A 379 -11.49 3.45 -19.82
CA LEU A 379 -12.37 4.42 -20.47
C LEU A 379 -12.06 5.85 -20.02
N ALA A 380 -11.85 6.07 -18.73
CA ALA A 380 -11.47 7.38 -18.20
C ALA A 380 -10.13 7.84 -18.79
N PHE A 381 -9.13 6.96 -18.87
CA PHE A 381 -7.84 7.26 -19.46
C PHE A 381 -7.95 7.56 -20.95
N ILE A 382 -8.83 6.89 -21.71
CA ILE A 382 -9.01 7.17 -23.14
C ILE A 382 -9.74 8.51 -23.35
N TYR A 383 -10.87 8.73 -22.65
CA TYR A 383 -11.81 9.79 -22.99
C TYR A 383 -11.71 11.07 -22.17
N LEU A 384 -11.11 11.05 -20.97
CA LEU A 384 -10.89 12.30 -20.24
C LEU A 384 -9.85 13.15 -20.98
N PRO A 385 -10.07 14.46 -21.15
CA PRO A 385 -9.08 15.32 -21.78
C PRO A 385 -7.77 15.31 -20.99
N GLU A 386 -6.68 15.61 -21.69
CA GLU A 386 -5.42 15.99 -21.05
C GLU A 386 -5.65 17.29 -20.27
N GLY A 387 -4.95 17.47 -19.15
CA GLY A 387 -5.12 18.64 -18.30
C GLY A 387 -4.04 18.79 -17.28
#